data_AF-A0A9P7RNC7-F1
#
_entry.id   AF-A0A9P7RNC7-F1
#
_cell.length_a   1.000
_cell.length_b   1.000
_cell.length_c   1.000
_cell.angle_alpha   90.00
_cell.angle_beta   90.00
_cell.angle_gamma   90.00
#
_symmetry.space_group_name_H-M   'P 1'
#
loop_
_entity.id
_entity.type
_entity.pdbx_description
1 polymer ?
#
loop_
_entity_poly.entity_id
_entity_poly.type
_entity_poly.pdbx_seq_one_letter_code
_entity_poly.pdbx_strand_id
1 'polypeptide(L)'
;MSGAKTAQMAVIDSHSSWGDNLVQVWGRGHAPRREGFFSTSEVFTASDGRSYRWKNDWDCMILVSEDGTCVTSYEPGSYGLFSKPSPPKLTVSWNAVQIVDEIIATWIYMQQKKRTRRKRRNRRAIMF
;
A
#
# COMPACT_ATOMS: atom_id res chain seq x y z
N MET A 1 -10.96 14.21 35.11
CA MET A 1 -10.54 14.78 33.81
C MET A 1 -10.16 13.62 32.89
N SER A 2 -11.04 13.25 31.97
CA SER A 2 -10.80 12.15 31.02
C SER A 2 -9.81 12.63 29.97
N GLY A 3 -8.59 12.10 29.97
CA GLY A 3 -7.60 12.38 28.94
C GLY A 3 -8.17 12.03 27.57
N ALA A 4 -8.16 12.99 26.65
CA ALA A 4 -8.52 12.75 25.26
C ALA A 4 -7.58 11.65 24.74
N LYS A 5 -8.10 10.43 24.52
CA LYS A 5 -7.41 9.41 23.76
C LYS A 5 -7.20 10.01 22.38
N THR A 6 -5.95 10.34 22.03
CA THR A 6 -5.58 10.77 20.68
C THR A 6 -6.15 9.76 19.70
N ALA A 7 -7.14 10.17 18.90
CA ALA A 7 -7.72 9.31 17.89
C ALA A 7 -6.63 9.04 16.84
N GLN A 8 -6.04 7.85 16.88
CA GLN A 8 -5.07 7.42 15.87
C GLN A 8 -5.84 7.16 14.58
N MET A 9 -5.51 7.89 13.51
CA MET A 9 -6.14 7.70 12.20
C MET A 9 -5.85 6.28 11.66
N ALA A 10 -4.60 5.84 11.74
CA ALA A 10 -4.21 4.49 11.32
C ALA A 10 -3.13 3.85 12.19
N VAL A 11 -3.19 2.52 12.29
CA VAL A 11 -2.17 1.66 12.90
C VAL A 11 -1.72 0.65 11.85
N ILE A 12 -0.41 0.57 11.62
CA ILE A 12 0.19 -0.35 10.65
C ILE A 12 1.24 -1.18 11.38
N ASP A 13 1.02 -2.49 11.46
CA ASP A 13 1.99 -3.45 11.98
C ASP A 13 2.30 -4.50 10.92
N SER A 14 3.60 -4.67 10.64
CA SER A 14 4.09 -5.65 9.66
C SER A 14 4.96 -6.68 10.37
N HIS A 15 4.34 -7.78 10.79
CA HIS A 15 5.07 -8.87 11.44
C HIS A 15 5.91 -9.66 10.41
N SER A 16 7.17 -9.90 10.77
CA SER A 16 8.18 -10.45 9.86
C SER A 16 8.29 -11.99 9.88
N SER A 17 7.78 -12.64 10.93
CA SER A 17 8.02 -14.06 11.22
C SER A 17 6.77 -14.85 11.58
N TRP A 18 5.91 -14.44 12.51
CA TRP A 18 4.67 -15.12 12.91
C TRP A 18 3.68 -14.09 13.47
N GLY A 19 2.62 -13.79 12.73
CA GLY A 19 1.59 -12.81 13.10
C GLY A 19 0.87 -12.28 11.88
N ASP A 20 -0.43 -12.01 12.01
CA ASP A 20 -1.21 -11.39 10.94
C ASP A 20 -0.76 -9.94 10.75
N ASN A 21 -0.54 -9.52 9.50
CA ASN A 21 -0.27 -8.11 9.22
C ASN A 21 -1.51 -7.28 9.58
N LEU A 22 -1.31 -6.19 10.31
CA LEU A 22 -2.37 -5.28 10.72
C LEU A 22 -2.27 -3.98 9.92
N VAL A 23 -3.36 -3.62 9.26
CA VAL A 23 -3.59 -2.26 8.77
C VAL A 23 -4.96 -1.88 9.29
N GLN A 24 -5.02 -0.96 10.23
CA GLN A 24 -6.25 -0.49 10.85
C GLN A 24 -6.41 0.99 10.56
N VAL A 25 -7.60 1.41 10.14
CA VAL A 25 -7.97 2.81 9.89
C VAL A 25 -9.26 3.09 10.62
N TRP A 26 -9.27 4.10 11.48
CA TRP A 26 -10.41 4.44 12.34
C TRP A 26 -11.00 3.25 13.11
N GLY A 27 -10.14 2.31 13.53
CA GLY A 27 -10.58 1.11 14.25
C GLY A 27 -10.98 -0.08 13.35
N ARG A 28 -11.07 0.07 12.03
CA ARG A 28 -11.44 -1.00 11.09
C ARG A 28 -10.23 -1.60 10.38
N GLY A 29 -10.22 -2.92 10.20
CA GLY A 29 -9.13 -3.63 9.52
C GLY A 29 -9.23 -3.58 7.99
N HIS A 30 -8.11 -3.25 7.33
CA HIS A 30 -7.96 -3.10 5.87
C HIS A 30 -6.69 -3.78 5.34
N ALA A 31 -6.12 -4.74 6.07
CA ALA A 31 -4.86 -5.39 5.71
C ALA A 31 -4.94 -6.05 4.31
N PRO A 32 -4.15 -5.58 3.32
CA PRO A 32 -4.15 -6.18 1.99
C PRO A 32 -3.69 -7.63 2.01
N ARG A 33 -4.43 -8.48 1.29
CA ARG A 33 -4.18 -9.92 1.16
C ARG A 33 -3.87 -10.28 -0.28
N ARG A 34 -3.01 -11.28 -0.49
CA ARG A 34 -2.71 -11.77 -1.84
C ARG A 34 -3.94 -12.41 -2.48
N GLU A 35 -4.15 -12.10 -3.76
CA GLU A 35 -5.26 -12.65 -4.55
C GLU A 35 -4.99 -14.07 -5.09
N GLY A 36 -3.79 -14.62 -4.85
CA GLY A 36 -3.44 -15.98 -5.26
C GLY A 36 -1.97 -16.32 -4.99
N PHE A 37 -1.61 -17.59 -5.19
CA PHE A 37 -0.28 -18.10 -4.86
C PHE A 37 0.86 -17.47 -5.70
N PHE A 38 0.59 -17.16 -6.97
CA PHE A 38 1.57 -16.56 -7.90
C PHE A 38 1.36 -15.06 -8.13
N SER A 39 0.32 -14.46 -7.56
CA SER A 39 0.03 -13.04 -7.77
C SER A 39 0.93 -12.14 -6.92
N THR A 40 1.43 -11.06 -7.54
CA THR A 40 2.08 -9.95 -6.83
C THR A 40 1.08 -8.89 -6.37
N SER A 41 -0.17 -9.01 -6.81
CA SER A 41 -1.26 -8.11 -6.45
C SER A 41 -1.84 -8.43 -5.08
N GLU A 42 -2.32 -7.38 -4.41
CA GLU A 42 -2.91 -7.49 -3.08
C GLU A 42 -4.24 -6.72 -3.03
N VAL A 43 -5.25 -7.33 -2.43
CA VAL A 43 -6.63 -6.84 -2.39
C VAL A 43 -7.01 -6.48 -0.96
N PHE A 44 -7.76 -5.40 -0.79
CA PHE A 44 -8.43 -5.06 0.46
C PHE A 44 -9.84 -4.52 0.17
N THR A 45 -10.70 -4.55 1.18
CA THR A 45 -12.04 -3.95 1.13
C THR A 45 -12.01 -2.63 1.91
N ALA A 46 -12.43 -1.54 1.29
CA ALA A 46 -12.45 -0.23 1.93
C ALA A 46 -13.74 0.01 2.75
N SER A 47 -13.84 1.18 3.38
CA SER A 47 -15.00 1.54 4.21
C SER A 47 -16.30 1.70 3.40
N ASP A 48 -16.20 2.07 2.13
CA ASP A 48 -17.30 2.16 1.18
C ASP A 48 -17.87 0.81 0.71
N GLY A 49 -17.30 -0.30 1.22
CA GLY A 49 -17.74 -1.66 0.92
C GLY A 49 -17.19 -2.23 -0.39
N ARG A 50 -16.40 -1.47 -1.16
CA ARG A 50 -15.83 -1.92 -2.43
C ARG A 50 -14.46 -2.57 -2.23
N SER A 51 -14.12 -3.49 -3.13
CA SER A 51 -12.81 -4.14 -3.16
C SER A 51 -11.85 -3.42 -4.10
N TYR A 52 -10.63 -3.23 -3.63
CA TYR A 52 -9.57 -2.53 -4.35
C TYR A 52 -8.31 -3.39 -4.40
N ARG A 53 -7.59 -3.30 -5.51
CA ARG A 53 -6.41 -4.11 -5.80
C ARG A 53 -5.18 -3.26 -6.07
N TRP A 54 -4.18 -3.41 -5.20
CA TRP A 54 -2.84 -2.92 -5.44
C TRP A 54 -2.14 -3.80 -6.49
N LYS A 55 -1.56 -3.16 -7.51
CA LYS A 55 -0.74 -3.79 -8.54
C LYS A 55 0.56 -3.01 -8.71
N ASN A 56 1.63 -3.70 -9.11
CA ASN A 56 2.79 -3.02 -9.68
C ASN A 56 2.58 -2.96 -11.18
N ASP A 57 2.64 -1.76 -11.73
CA ASP A 57 2.62 -1.51 -13.17
C ASP A 57 3.96 -0.87 -13.54
N TRP A 58 4.85 -1.67 -14.13
CA TRP A 58 6.26 -1.33 -14.31
C TRP A 58 6.91 -0.87 -13.00
N ASP A 59 7.30 0.41 -12.90
CA ASP A 59 7.87 1.03 -11.71
C ASP A 59 6.82 1.77 -10.84
N CYS A 60 5.61 1.90 -11.34
CA CYS A 60 4.50 2.56 -10.66
C CYS A 60 3.72 1.55 -9.81
N MET A 61 3.20 2.02 -8.69
CA MET A 61 2.26 1.22 -7.88
C MET A 61 0.88 1.83 -8.02
N ILE A 62 -0.07 1.06 -8.53
CA ILE A 62 -1.43 1.54 -8.82
C ILE A 62 -2.44 0.80 -7.96
N LEU A 63 -3.53 1.49 -7.63
CA LEU A 63 -4.72 0.95 -7.01
C LEU A 63 -5.84 0.96 -8.03
N VAL A 64 -6.47 -0.20 -8.21
CA VAL A 64 -7.54 -0.40 -9.18
C VAL A 64 -8.79 -0.90 -8.46
N SER A 65 -9.96 -0.36 -8.77
CA SER A 65 -11.24 -0.89 -8.29
C SER A 65 -11.64 -2.17 -9.03
N GLU A 66 -12.71 -2.81 -8.55
CA GLU A 66 -13.24 -4.06 -9.11
C GLU A 66 -13.63 -3.97 -10.60
N ASP A 67 -14.15 -2.81 -11.03
CA ASP A 67 -14.49 -2.51 -12.43
C ASP A 67 -13.26 -2.25 -13.33
N GLY A 68 -12.05 -2.30 -12.79
CA GLY A 68 -10.81 -2.04 -13.53
C GLY A 68 -10.40 -0.57 -13.59
N THR A 69 -11.15 0.34 -12.95
CA THR A 69 -10.81 1.77 -12.93
C THR A 69 -9.61 2.04 -12.03
N CYS A 70 -8.62 2.79 -12.53
CA CYS A 70 -7.49 3.24 -11.71
C CYS A 70 -7.94 4.37 -10.78
N VAL A 71 -7.82 4.16 -9.47
CA VAL A 71 -8.23 5.13 -8.45
C VAL A 71 -7.05 5.84 -7.80
N THR A 72 -5.86 5.26 -7.86
CA THR A 72 -4.64 5.88 -7.33
C THR A 72 -3.41 5.40 -8.08
N SER A 73 -2.45 6.28 -8.30
CA SER A 73 -1.13 5.93 -8.82
C SER A 73 -0.02 6.52 -7.94
N TYR A 74 1.01 5.72 -7.70
CA TYR A 74 2.23 6.14 -7.03
C TYR A 74 3.41 6.09 -8.00
N GLU A 75 4.05 7.24 -8.13
CA GLU A 75 5.29 7.41 -8.88
C GLU A 75 6.44 7.59 -7.87
N PRO A 76 7.47 6.73 -7.88
CA PRO A 76 8.57 6.77 -6.90
C PRO A 76 9.50 7.98 -7.04
N GLY A 77 9.29 8.84 -8.03
CA GLY A 77 10.19 9.94 -8.37
C GLY A 77 11.45 9.46 -9.09
N SER A 78 12.25 10.40 -9.58
CA SER A 78 13.54 10.13 -10.22
C SER A 78 14.64 11.03 -9.68
N TYR A 79 15.86 10.50 -9.59
CA TYR A 79 17.07 11.25 -9.22
C TYR A 79 17.78 11.90 -10.42
N GLY A 80 17.19 11.79 -11.61
CA GLY A 80 17.56 12.56 -12.78
C GLY A 80 18.82 12.18 -13.55
N LEU A 81 19.24 10.91 -13.53
CA LEU A 81 20.37 10.46 -14.37
C LEU A 81 20.04 10.46 -15.88
N PHE A 82 18.76 10.29 -16.25
CA PHE A 82 18.28 10.30 -17.65
C PHE A 82 16.96 11.06 -17.84
N SER A 83 16.46 11.74 -16.81
CA SER A 83 15.21 12.50 -16.83
C SER A 83 15.27 13.69 -15.87
N LYS A 84 14.30 14.59 -15.90
CA LYS A 84 14.24 15.66 -14.88
C LYS A 84 13.98 15.03 -13.52
N PRO A 85 14.74 15.40 -12.46
CA PRO A 85 14.45 14.95 -11.11
C PRO A 85 13.01 15.27 -10.74
N SER A 86 12.30 14.28 -10.21
CA SER A 86 10.92 14.45 -9.76
C SER A 86 10.77 13.89 -8.34
N PRO A 87 10.09 14.61 -7.43
CA PRO A 87 9.77 14.05 -6.13
C PRO A 87 8.77 12.90 -6.28
N PRO A 88 8.75 11.94 -5.35
CA PRO A 88 7.72 10.91 -5.31
C PRO A 88 6.33 11.53 -5.17
N LYS A 89 5.34 10.98 -5.88
CA LYS A 89 3.96 11.49 -5.90
C LYS A 89 2.96 10.36 -5.77
N LEU A 90 1.95 10.57 -4.94
CA LEU A 90 0.77 9.71 -4.84
C LEU A 90 -0.43 10.53 -5.33
N THR A 91 -0.99 10.14 -6.47
CA THR A 91 -2.14 10.82 -7.08
C THR A 91 -3.39 9.99 -6.80
N VAL A 92 -4.39 10.60 -6.17
CA VAL A 92 -5.68 9.96 -5.85
C VAL A 92 -6.76 10.60 -6.72
N SER A 93 -7.56 9.76 -7.38
CA SER A 93 -8.69 10.22 -8.17
C SER A 93 -9.80 10.77 -7.26
N TRP A 94 -10.53 11.78 -7.75
CA TRP A 94 -11.59 12.44 -7.00
C TRP A 94 -12.67 11.47 -6.49
N ASN A 95 -12.98 10.43 -7.28
CA ASN A 95 -13.97 9.40 -6.94
C ASN A 95 -13.54 8.44 -5.81
N ALA A 96 -12.32 8.59 -5.27
CA ALA A 96 -11.77 7.77 -4.21
C ALA A 96 -11.32 8.59 -2.99
N VAL A 97 -11.64 9.90 -2.96
CA VAL A 97 -11.29 10.79 -1.85
C VAL A 97 -11.94 10.34 -0.53
N GLN A 98 -13.13 9.74 -0.60
CA GLN A 98 -13.84 9.24 0.58
C GLN A 98 -13.15 8.06 1.29
N ILE A 99 -12.20 7.40 0.62
CA ILE A 99 -11.40 6.29 1.18
C ILE A 99 -9.90 6.63 1.24
N VAL A 100 -9.55 7.93 1.25
CA VAL A 100 -8.17 8.38 1.12
C VAL A 100 -7.29 7.91 2.28
N ASP A 101 -7.83 7.83 3.49
CA ASP A 101 -7.11 7.38 4.68
C ASP A 101 -6.71 5.90 4.53
N GLU A 102 -7.63 5.06 4.03
CA GLU A 102 -7.38 3.66 3.71
C GLU A 102 -6.36 3.50 2.57
N ILE A 103 -6.45 4.36 1.54
CA ILE A 103 -5.46 4.38 0.46
C ILE A 103 -4.07 4.68 1.01
N ILE A 104 -3.92 5.72 1.82
CA ILE A 104 -2.64 6.11 2.41
C ILE A 104 -2.10 5.01 3.32
N ALA A 105 -2.93 4.48 4.23
CA ALA A 105 -2.50 3.45 5.19
C ALA A 105 -2.07 2.16 4.48
N THR A 106 -2.86 1.69 3.52
CA THR A 106 -2.52 0.48 2.75
C THR A 106 -1.34 0.72 1.81
N TRP A 107 -1.20 1.92 1.24
CA TRP A 107 -0.03 2.30 0.44
C TRP A 107 1.26 2.22 1.27
N ILE A 108 1.29 2.78 2.49
CA ILE A 108 2.45 2.69 3.39
C ILE A 108 2.81 1.23 3.67
N TYR A 109 1.81 0.41 4.01
CA TYR A 109 2.01 -1.02 4.23
C TYR A 109 2.61 -1.72 2.99
N MET A 110 2.08 -1.44 1.80
CA MET A 110 2.58 -2.00 0.54
C MET A 110 4.04 -1.58 0.27
N GLN A 111 4.42 -0.33 0.58
CA GLN A 111 5.80 0.14 0.46
C GLN A 111 6.75 -0.59 1.42
N GLN A 112 6.37 -0.76 2.69
CA GLN A 112 7.15 -1.53 3.66
C GLN A 112 7.33 -2.97 3.19
N LYS A 113 6.25 -3.59 2.71
CA LYS A 113 6.27 -4.95 2.18
C LYS A 113 7.16 -5.09 0.94
N LYS A 114 7.12 -4.14 0.00
CA LYS A 114 8.01 -4.09 -1.18
C LYS A 114 9.48 -4.02 -0.77
N ARG A 115 9.83 -3.17 0.19
CA ARG A 115 11.20 -3.05 0.73
C ARG A 115 11.68 -4.37 1.36
N THR A 116 10.84 -5.03 2.16
CA THR A 116 11.18 -6.31 2.80
C THR A 116 11.38 -7.42 1.76
N ARG A 117 10.52 -7.51 0.74
CA ARG A 117 10.69 -8.45 -0.39
C ARG A 117 12.01 -8.22 -1.13
N ARG A 118 12.36 -6.96 -1.41
CA ARG A 118 13.64 -6.60 -2.06
C ARG A 118 14.84 -7.02 -1.21
N LYS A 119 14.83 -6.73 0.10
CA LYS A 119 15.90 -7.15 1.03
C LYS A 119 16.08 -8.68 1.05
N ARG A 120 14.98 -9.45 1.09
CA ARG A 120 15.01 -10.92 1.04
C ARG A 120 15.59 -11.45 -0.27
N ARG A 121 15.21 -10.86 -1.42
CA ARG A 121 15.75 -11.23 -2.73
C ARG A 121 17.25 -10.97 -2.84
N ASN A 122 17.70 -9.79 -2.39
CA ASN A 122 19.14 -9.44 -2.40
C ASN A 122 19.96 -10.38 -1.51
N ARG A 123 19.45 -10.75 -0.33
CA ARG A 123 20.13 -11.73 0.55
C ARG A 123 20.28 -13.10 -0.10
N ARG A 124 19.27 -13.56 -0.84
CA ARG A 124 19.35 -14.83 -1.59
C ARG A 124 20.35 -14.77 -2.74
N ALA A 125 20.47 -13.63 -3.42
CA ALA A 125 21.41 -13.45 -4.53
C ALA A 125 22.89 -13.36 -4.10
N ILE A 126 23.17 -13.15 -2.81
CA ILE A 126 24.54 -13.06 -2.26
C ILE A 126 25.00 -14.42 -1.68
N MET A 127 24.09 -15.40 -1.53
CA MET A 127 24.43 -16.76 -1.05
C MET A 127 24.68 -17.78 -2.18
N PHE A 128 24.77 -17.31 -3.42
CA PHE A 128 25.18 -18.07 -4.60
C PHE A 128 26.35 -17.34 -5.26
#